data_AF-A0A8H6SPZ2-F1
#
_entry.id   AF-A0A8H6SPZ2-F1
#
_cell.length_a   1.000
_cell.length_b   1.000
_cell.length_c   1.000
_cell.angle_alpha   90.00
_cell.angle_beta   90.00
_cell.angle_gamma   90.00
#
_symmetry.space_group_name_H-M   'P 1'
#
loop_
_entity.id
_entity.type
_entity.pdbx_description
1 polymer ?
#
loop_
_entity_poly.entity_id
_entity_poly.type
_entity_poly.pdbx_seq_one_letter_code
_entity_poly.pdbx_strand_id
1 'polypeptide(L)'
;MFPVDAGVEIWPRVWELVRRMDEYGLAVSLREKGLSTWAAFVDNSVLCGINTVYWMRVHAGDNPAVKVLSTPGIMSIAGRIWVRAVDDENEQDMEVVSNIIVSDETGLRYSADRSRLHNLVAGVGGGWDALASLIARQLQIISRAADNLAIVSRGGRRVTSFEEDFSDALRNQGLIPALIATLVDIAHRSLNPDFPELPHTAWRRLFAMFDRKRFRLGFPIAIRSGLLPASLRYAAYDELALTGVRDLWEFRIPHASLLRRSIPSLIRAFAPERTDELRALGDALHVPDLTVRIGSLCTLMKQRKAFFEEFKTGKLVLYRGCDNPKCAVVLPKKSIKRCTGCFSAYYCSSECQRVAWRQEHRQKCPEMVQLHQLYLAEGESGIQSPRFLRALLNSRYYALRETLFLRSLRLLYNARGTNVTLDPLPPIYVLFDETKEPGWLKTTLHLEPPTHGSGTWAARHLEVYAAALREIAAQGGEGQARGRWRLHFYQELIGVRFVPLRCENSRWEEGLKEILDEIPPKTGEAEELDLEAYRERVKSVISALGVESH
;
A
#
# COMPACT_ATOMS: atom_id res chain seq x y z
N MET A 1 43.53 8.91 24.76
CA MET A 1 42.95 7.82 23.94
C MET A 1 43.61 6.52 24.33
N PHE A 2 42.83 5.51 24.66
CA PHE A 2 43.35 4.15 24.88
C PHE A 2 43.77 3.58 23.51
N PRO A 3 44.97 2.97 23.33
CA PRO A 3 45.36 2.37 22.06
C PRO A 3 44.37 1.28 21.64
N VAL A 4 44.01 1.24 20.35
CA VAL A 4 43.03 0.29 19.81
C VAL A 4 43.44 -1.16 20.07
N ASP A 5 44.71 -1.47 19.85
CA ASP A 5 45.25 -2.82 20.03
C ASP A 5 45.18 -3.28 21.49
N ALA A 6 45.45 -2.37 22.43
CA ALA A 6 45.31 -2.63 23.87
C ALA A 6 43.85 -2.89 24.26
N GLY A 7 42.89 -2.22 23.62
CA GLY A 7 41.46 -2.46 23.79
C GLY A 7 41.04 -3.86 23.33
N VAL A 8 41.56 -4.31 22.18
CA VAL A 8 41.29 -5.66 21.65
C VAL A 8 41.93 -6.73 22.54
N GLU A 9 43.15 -6.50 23.02
CA GLU A 9 43.87 -7.45 23.87
C GLU A 9 43.19 -7.63 25.23
N ILE A 10 42.70 -6.55 25.84
CA ILE A 10 42.05 -6.60 27.15
C ILE A 10 40.59 -7.08 27.08
N TRP A 11 39.95 -7.01 25.90
CA TRP A 11 38.53 -7.31 25.72
C TRP A 11 38.07 -8.64 26.33
N PRO A 12 38.76 -9.80 26.16
CA PRO A 12 38.31 -11.05 26.77
C PRO A 12 38.21 -10.99 28.30
N ARG A 13 39.11 -10.23 28.96
CA ARG A 13 39.11 -10.06 30.42
C ARG A 13 37.97 -9.15 30.86
N VAL A 14 37.77 -8.04 30.14
CA VAL A 14 36.65 -7.11 30.38
C VAL A 14 35.32 -7.84 30.17
N TRP A 15 35.22 -8.65 29.11
CA TRP A 15 34.01 -9.39 28.79
C TRP A 15 33.65 -10.42 29.86
N GLU A 16 34.62 -11.17 30.39
CA GLU A 16 34.36 -12.13 31.46
C GLU A 16 33.84 -11.45 32.73
N LEU A 17 34.35 -10.25 33.04
CA LEU A 17 33.82 -9.44 34.14
C LEU A 17 32.38 -9.00 33.88
N VAL A 18 32.10 -8.46 32.69
CA VAL A 18 30.76 -8.05 32.25
C VAL A 18 29.77 -9.21 32.32
N ARG A 19 30.13 -10.38 31.79
CA ARG A 19 29.30 -11.58 31.79
C ARG A 19 28.93 -12.00 33.20
N ARG A 20 29.91 -12.05 34.12
CA ARG A 20 29.65 -12.36 35.53
C ARG A 20 28.70 -11.34 36.16
N MET A 21 28.94 -10.05 35.93
CA MET A 21 28.09 -8.98 36.49
C MET A 21 26.63 -9.10 36.03
N ASP A 22 26.41 -9.43 34.76
CA ASP A 22 25.09 -9.66 34.21
C ASP A 22 24.44 -10.95 34.76
N GLU A 23 25.18 -12.07 34.82
CA GLU A 23 24.70 -13.35 35.36
C GLU A 23 24.25 -13.27 36.83
N TYR A 24 24.98 -12.51 37.65
CA TYR A 24 24.62 -12.32 39.05
C TYR A 24 23.46 -11.31 39.25
N GLY A 25 22.88 -10.78 38.16
CA GLY A 25 21.87 -9.73 38.23
C GLY A 25 22.36 -8.52 39.02
N LEU A 26 23.68 -8.29 39.04
CA LEU A 26 24.32 -7.40 40.00
C LEU A 26 23.79 -5.98 39.82
N ALA A 27 23.51 -5.55 38.59
CA ALA A 27 22.89 -4.27 38.30
C ALA A 27 21.49 -4.12 38.94
N VAL A 28 20.66 -5.17 38.92
CA VAL A 28 19.33 -5.17 39.54
C VAL A 28 19.46 -5.16 41.06
N SER A 29 20.27 -6.06 41.62
CA SER A 29 20.48 -6.14 43.08
C SER A 29 21.13 -4.87 43.65
N LEU A 30 22.06 -4.24 42.91
CA LEU A 30 22.67 -2.97 43.31
C LEU A 30 21.65 -1.84 43.32
N ARG A 31 20.73 -1.78 42.35
CA ARG A 31 19.66 -0.76 42.32
C ARG A 31 18.65 -0.93 43.44
N GLU A 32 18.21 -2.17 43.70
CA GLU A 32 17.33 -2.48 44.84
C GLU A 32 17.97 -2.07 46.18
N LYS A 33 19.30 -2.07 46.25
CA LYS A 33 20.09 -1.62 47.42
C LYS A 33 20.46 -0.13 47.39
N GLY A 34 19.92 0.66 46.46
CA GLY A 34 20.21 2.09 46.33
C GLY A 34 21.59 2.45 45.77
N LEU A 35 22.33 1.48 45.22
CA LEU A 35 23.65 1.64 44.61
C LEU A 35 23.54 1.88 43.09
N SER A 36 22.70 2.82 42.69
CA SER A 36 22.42 3.15 41.28
C SER A 36 23.69 3.54 40.50
N THR A 37 24.67 4.18 41.15
CA THR A 37 25.96 4.56 40.54
C THR A 37 26.77 3.36 40.08
N TRP A 38 26.76 2.24 40.82
CA TRP A 38 27.48 1.03 40.43
C TRP A 38 26.77 0.26 39.33
N ALA A 39 25.44 0.23 39.34
CA ALA A 39 24.67 -0.33 38.22
C ALA A 39 24.90 0.48 36.93
N ALA A 40 24.86 1.81 37.03
CA ALA A 40 25.20 2.70 35.92
C ALA A 40 26.66 2.52 35.47
N PHE A 41 27.61 2.24 36.37
CA PHE A 41 29.00 1.94 35.99
C PHE A 41 29.09 0.66 35.15
N VAL A 42 28.34 -0.39 35.49
CA VAL A 42 28.31 -1.64 34.71
C VAL A 42 27.70 -1.40 33.34
N ASP A 43 26.51 -0.77 33.29
CA ASP A 43 25.82 -0.46 32.03
C ASP A 43 26.71 0.44 31.14
N ASN A 44 27.27 1.52 31.69
CA ASN A 44 28.21 2.40 30.99
C ASN A 44 29.49 1.68 30.56
N SER A 45 30.05 0.76 31.34
CA SER A 45 31.28 0.05 30.94
C SER A 45 31.04 -0.86 29.74
N VAL A 46 29.88 -1.54 29.70
CA VAL A 46 29.49 -2.35 28.54
C VAL A 46 29.22 -1.47 27.33
N LEU A 47 28.42 -0.42 27.50
CA LEU A 47 28.06 0.50 26.44
C LEU A 47 29.27 1.26 25.91
N CYS A 48 30.16 1.75 26.77
CA CYS A 48 31.42 2.37 26.39
C CYS A 48 32.36 1.37 25.72
N GLY A 49 32.43 0.12 26.18
CA GLY A 49 33.24 -0.91 25.52
C GLY A 49 32.79 -1.17 24.08
N ILE A 50 31.48 -1.36 23.88
CA ILE A 50 30.90 -1.59 22.55
C ILE A 50 30.99 -0.32 21.69
N ASN A 51 30.69 0.85 22.24
CA ASN A 51 30.74 2.12 21.54
C ASN A 51 32.17 2.52 21.17
N THR A 52 33.14 2.27 22.04
CA THR A 52 34.56 2.52 21.79
C THR A 52 35.05 1.64 20.65
N VAL A 53 34.67 0.36 20.63
CA VAL A 53 35.00 -0.55 19.54
C VAL A 53 34.33 -0.13 18.23
N TYR A 54 33.11 0.39 18.28
CA TYR A 54 32.42 0.99 17.14
C TYR A 54 33.18 2.21 16.58
N TRP A 55 33.57 3.15 17.43
CA TRP A 55 34.34 4.34 17.03
C TRP A 55 35.74 4.01 16.51
N MET A 56 36.41 3.02 17.09
CA MET A 56 37.76 2.61 16.70
C MET A 56 37.84 2.10 15.25
N ARG A 57 36.77 1.48 14.72
CA ARG A 57 36.78 0.95 13.35
C ARG A 57 36.62 2.01 12.27
N VAL A 58 35.88 3.10 12.54
CA VAL A 58 35.75 4.23 11.59
C VAL A 58 37.13 4.79 11.20
N HIS A 59 38.17 4.51 12.00
CA HIS A 59 39.50 5.08 11.82
C HIS A 59 40.63 4.05 11.56
N ALA A 60 40.45 2.74 11.78
CA ALA A 60 41.57 1.79 11.85
C ALA A 60 41.77 0.83 10.66
N GLY A 61 40.85 0.71 9.70
CA GLY A 61 41.02 -0.11 8.47
C GLY A 61 41.00 -1.63 8.67
N ASP A 62 41.64 -2.15 9.72
CA ASP A 62 41.46 -3.52 10.23
C ASP A 62 40.22 -3.59 11.13
N ASN A 63 39.64 -4.78 11.33
CA ASN A 63 38.30 -4.93 11.89
C ASN A 63 38.24 -5.51 13.33
N PRO A 64 38.81 -4.83 14.36
CA PRO A 64 38.58 -5.11 15.78
C PRO A 64 37.11 -5.34 16.16
N ALA A 65 36.19 -4.64 15.48
CA ALA A 65 34.77 -4.74 15.76
C ALA A 65 34.21 -6.14 15.49
N VAL A 66 34.76 -6.91 14.54
CA VAL A 66 34.32 -8.29 14.30
C VAL A 66 34.59 -9.18 15.50
N LYS A 67 35.75 -9.06 16.18
CA LYS A 67 36.09 -9.90 17.35
C LYS A 67 35.19 -9.61 18.55
N VAL A 68 34.86 -8.34 18.75
CA VAL A 68 33.98 -7.92 19.86
C VAL A 68 32.54 -8.30 19.57
N LEU A 69 32.04 -8.04 18.35
CA LEU A 69 30.68 -8.40 17.97
C LEU A 69 30.47 -9.92 17.79
N SER A 70 31.54 -10.69 17.58
CA SER A 70 31.52 -12.16 17.60
C SER A 70 31.63 -12.73 19.01
N THR A 71 31.76 -11.90 20.04
CA THR A 71 31.84 -12.36 21.43
C THR A 71 30.50 -13.02 21.84
N PRO A 72 30.51 -14.29 22.27
CA PRO A 72 29.28 -14.99 22.64
C PRO A 72 28.49 -14.26 23.73
N GLY A 73 27.19 -14.07 23.51
CA GLY A 73 26.28 -13.43 24.46
C GLY A 73 26.26 -11.89 24.45
N ILE A 74 27.14 -11.23 23.69
CA ILE A 74 27.23 -9.76 23.67
C ILE A 74 25.91 -9.08 23.31
N MET A 75 25.22 -9.58 22.30
CA MET A 75 23.94 -9.04 21.88
C MET A 75 22.81 -9.33 22.88
N SER A 76 22.90 -10.42 23.63
CA SER A 76 21.93 -10.74 24.68
C SER A 76 22.06 -9.79 25.86
N ILE A 77 23.29 -9.48 26.27
CA ILE A 77 23.56 -8.47 27.30
C ILE A 77 23.13 -7.09 26.80
N ALA A 78 23.45 -6.72 25.56
CA ALA A 78 22.99 -5.46 24.96
C ALA A 78 21.45 -5.34 24.96
N GLY A 79 20.73 -6.43 24.67
CA GLY A 79 19.27 -6.47 24.77
C GLY A 79 18.75 -6.23 26.18
N ARG A 80 19.37 -6.84 27.20
CA ARG A 80 18.99 -6.59 28.62
C ARG A 80 19.28 -5.15 29.05
N ILE A 81 20.43 -4.60 28.65
CA ILE A 81 20.75 -3.18 28.90
C ILE A 81 19.72 -2.28 28.23
N TRP A 82 19.29 -2.62 27.01
CA TRP A 82 18.24 -1.86 26.32
C TRP A 82 16.93 -1.83 27.10
N VAL A 83 16.47 -2.99 27.57
CA VAL A 83 15.25 -3.10 28.39
C VAL A 83 15.36 -2.19 29.60
N ARG A 84 16.48 -2.26 30.34
CA ARG A 84 16.72 -1.39 31.50
C ARG A 84 16.71 0.09 31.11
N ALA A 85 17.43 0.48 30.06
CA ALA A 85 17.49 1.86 29.60
C ALA A 85 16.11 2.44 29.25
N VAL A 86 15.24 1.62 28.65
CA VAL A 86 13.85 2.01 28.34
C VAL A 86 12.97 2.04 29.58
N ASP A 87 13.14 1.10 30.51
CA ASP A 87 12.39 1.08 31.78
C ASP A 87 12.76 2.27 32.69
N ASP A 88 14.02 2.70 32.65
CA ASP A 88 14.53 3.85 33.41
C ASP A 88 14.31 5.19 32.71
N GLU A 89 13.83 5.18 31.46
CA GLU A 89 13.82 6.35 30.57
C GLU A 89 15.21 7.03 30.42
N ASN A 90 16.31 6.26 30.53
CA ASN A 90 17.67 6.78 30.39
C ASN A 90 18.03 7.03 28.91
N GLU A 91 17.89 8.28 28.47
CA GLU A 91 18.13 8.71 27.10
C GLU A 91 19.53 8.41 26.57
N GLN A 92 20.56 8.58 27.40
CA GLN A 92 21.95 8.35 27.00
C GLN A 92 22.19 6.87 26.72
N ASP A 93 21.72 5.98 27.60
CA ASP A 93 21.86 4.54 27.41
C ASP A 93 21.04 4.07 26.19
N MET A 94 19.83 4.58 26.02
CA MET A 94 19.01 4.32 24.84
C MET A 94 19.71 4.77 23.55
N GLU A 95 20.37 5.93 23.54
CA GLU A 95 21.14 6.39 22.39
C GLU A 95 22.28 5.43 22.08
N VAL A 96 23.09 5.05 23.07
CA VAL A 96 24.26 4.18 22.83
C VAL A 96 23.80 2.81 22.33
N VAL A 97 22.81 2.20 22.96
CA VAL A 97 22.23 0.93 22.49
C VAL A 97 21.66 1.06 21.08
N SER A 98 20.95 2.15 20.79
CA SER A 98 20.43 2.41 19.46
C SER A 98 21.55 2.52 18.44
N ASN A 99 22.65 3.19 18.76
CA ASN A 99 23.80 3.31 17.85
C ASN A 99 24.46 1.96 17.59
N ILE A 100 24.55 1.11 18.61
CA ILE A 100 25.06 -0.26 18.47
C ILE A 100 24.17 -1.05 17.52
N ILE A 101 22.86 -1.06 17.75
CA ILE A 101 21.90 -1.84 16.96
C ILE A 101 21.73 -1.25 15.55
N VAL A 102 21.87 0.07 15.45
CA VAL A 102 21.95 0.86 14.20
C VAL A 102 23.38 0.82 13.60
N SER A 103 24.22 -0.05 14.12
CA SER A 103 25.41 -0.65 13.53
C SER A 103 25.22 -1.40 12.21
N ASP A 104 25.66 -0.97 11.02
CA ASP A 104 25.69 -1.88 9.84
C ASP A 104 26.52 -3.15 10.11
N GLU A 105 27.38 -3.06 11.12
CA GLU A 105 28.44 -3.99 11.44
C GLU A 105 28.07 -5.00 12.52
N THR A 106 26.98 -4.75 13.26
CA THR A 106 26.37 -5.77 14.15
C THR A 106 25.90 -7.00 13.37
N GLY A 107 25.87 -6.94 12.04
CA GLY A 107 25.42 -8.04 11.20
C GLY A 107 23.90 -8.16 11.15
N LEU A 108 23.17 -7.23 11.80
CA LEU A 108 21.70 -7.24 11.79
C LEU A 108 21.11 -6.88 10.40
N ARG A 109 21.92 -6.29 9.50
CA ARG A 109 21.51 -5.87 8.15
C ARG A 109 21.70 -6.95 7.09
N TYR A 110 22.70 -7.82 7.24
CA TYR A 110 23.04 -8.83 6.24
C TYR A 110 22.82 -10.22 6.85
N SER A 111 22.03 -11.03 6.15
CA SER A 111 21.61 -12.40 6.50
C SER A 111 22.72 -13.40 6.87
N ALA A 112 23.99 -13.02 6.86
CA ALA A 112 25.11 -13.91 7.11
C ALA A 112 25.18 -14.41 8.57
N ASP A 113 24.69 -13.63 9.56
CA ASP A 113 24.77 -14.03 10.97
C ASP A 113 23.48 -13.73 11.76
N ARG A 114 22.42 -14.48 11.47
CA ARG A 114 21.15 -14.46 12.22
C ARG A 114 21.30 -14.72 13.71
N SER A 115 22.38 -15.38 14.15
CA SER A 115 22.59 -15.73 15.56
C SER A 115 22.63 -14.48 16.46
N ARG A 116 23.15 -13.36 15.94
CA ARG A 116 23.25 -12.10 16.68
C ARG A 116 21.90 -11.45 16.93
N LEU A 117 21.01 -11.48 15.94
CA LEU A 117 19.65 -10.98 16.10
C LEU A 117 18.87 -11.85 17.07
N HIS A 118 19.00 -13.19 16.99
CA HIS A 118 18.39 -14.09 17.97
C HIS A 118 18.93 -13.88 19.38
N ASN A 119 20.25 -13.62 19.54
CA ASN A 119 20.83 -13.30 20.83
C ASN A 119 20.27 -11.98 21.39
N LEU A 120 20.10 -10.96 20.54
CA LEU A 120 19.44 -9.70 20.93
C LEU A 120 18.00 -9.96 21.37
N VAL A 121 17.23 -10.71 20.58
CA VAL A 121 15.86 -11.12 20.89
C VAL A 121 15.79 -11.88 22.21
N ALA A 122 16.72 -12.80 22.46
CA ALA A 122 16.85 -13.50 23.74
C ALA A 122 17.13 -12.53 24.90
N GLY A 123 18.00 -11.54 24.66
CA GLY A 123 18.33 -10.49 25.63
C GLY A 123 17.14 -9.63 26.06
N VAL A 124 16.27 -9.27 25.12
CA VAL A 124 15.10 -8.42 25.40
C VAL A 124 13.89 -9.17 25.97
N GLY A 125 13.97 -10.49 26.16
CA GLY A 125 12.88 -11.30 26.72
C GLY A 125 12.41 -12.48 25.86
N GLY A 126 13.17 -12.86 24.82
CA GLY A 126 13.00 -14.16 24.15
C GLY A 126 12.06 -14.20 22.95
N GLY A 127 11.50 -13.08 22.50
CA GLY A 127 10.57 -13.07 21.37
C GLY A 127 10.57 -11.78 20.54
N TRP A 128 10.13 -11.89 19.28
CA TRP A 128 9.99 -10.75 18.38
C TRP A 128 9.04 -9.69 18.92
N ASP A 129 7.97 -10.11 19.62
CA ASP A 129 7.03 -9.23 20.28
C ASP A 129 7.68 -8.40 21.41
N ALA A 130 8.56 -9.00 22.20
CA ALA A 130 9.28 -8.27 23.26
C ALA A 130 10.20 -7.20 22.65
N LEU A 131 10.95 -7.55 21.60
CA LEU A 131 11.79 -6.60 20.88
C LEU A 131 10.97 -5.47 20.24
N ALA A 132 9.86 -5.81 19.61
CA ALA A 132 8.96 -4.86 18.96
C ALA A 132 8.33 -3.88 19.97
N SER A 133 7.88 -4.40 21.11
CA SER A 133 7.33 -3.61 22.22
C SER A 133 8.38 -2.66 22.79
N LEU A 134 9.61 -3.14 22.99
CA LEU A 134 10.72 -2.33 23.47
C LEU A 134 11.01 -1.14 22.53
N ILE A 135 11.04 -1.37 21.22
CA ILE A 135 11.24 -0.31 20.22
C ILE A 135 10.08 0.69 20.23
N ALA A 136 8.84 0.21 20.30
CA ALA A 136 7.66 1.08 20.36
C ALA A 136 7.68 1.97 21.61
N ARG A 137 8.03 1.41 22.77
CA ARG A 137 8.19 2.14 24.04
C ARG A 137 9.31 3.17 23.97
N GLN A 138 10.48 2.79 23.46
CA GLN A 138 11.58 3.73 23.26
C GLN A 138 11.16 4.93 22.39
N LEU A 139 10.47 4.70 21.27
CA LEU A 139 10.01 5.79 20.40
C LEU A 139 9.04 6.74 21.10
N GLN A 140 8.20 6.22 22.01
CA GLN A 140 7.30 7.04 22.83
C GLN A 140 8.06 7.85 23.88
N ILE A 141 9.13 7.32 24.47
CA ILE A 141 9.98 8.07 25.41
C ILE A 141 10.73 9.17 24.65
N ILE A 142 11.36 8.82 23.53
CA ILE A 142 12.14 9.76 22.73
C ILE A 142 11.27 10.87 22.14
N SER A 143 10.00 10.60 21.79
CA SER A 143 9.12 11.68 21.32
C SER A 143 8.87 12.74 22.39
N ARG A 144 8.97 12.38 23.67
CA ARG A 144 8.82 13.31 24.79
C ARG A 144 10.11 14.09 25.05
N ALA A 145 11.28 13.48 24.85
CA ALA A 145 12.58 14.12 24.94
C ALA A 145 12.76 15.18 23.83
N ALA A 146 13.08 16.43 24.19
CA ALA A 146 13.11 17.54 23.22
C ALA A 146 14.30 17.48 22.24
N ASP A 147 15.41 16.83 22.63
CA ASP A 147 16.71 17.06 21.99
C ASP A 147 17.20 15.91 21.11
N ASN A 148 16.44 14.81 21.00
CA ASN A 148 16.95 13.53 20.49
C ASN A 148 16.37 13.06 19.14
N LEU A 149 16.10 13.99 18.23
CA LEU A 149 15.68 13.70 16.84
C LEU A 149 16.66 12.77 16.09
N ALA A 150 17.95 12.85 16.40
CA ALA A 150 18.98 12.00 15.81
C ALA A 150 18.76 10.51 16.12
N ILE A 151 18.15 10.17 17.27
CA ILE A 151 17.86 8.79 17.65
C ILE A 151 16.65 8.26 16.86
N VAL A 152 15.62 9.09 16.66
CA VAL A 152 14.44 8.73 15.82
C VAL A 152 14.87 8.48 14.37
N SER A 153 15.74 9.32 13.81
CA SER A 153 16.35 9.14 12.49
C SER A 153 17.05 7.80 12.34
N ARG A 154 17.90 7.47 13.34
CA ARG A 154 18.73 6.27 13.36
C ARG A 154 17.88 5.02 13.56
N GLY A 155 16.93 5.03 14.49
CA GLY A 155 16.00 3.93 14.74
C GLY A 155 15.08 3.64 13.55
N GLY A 156 14.53 4.68 12.92
CA GLY A 156 13.61 4.54 11.79
C GLY A 156 14.24 3.92 10.53
N ARG A 157 15.54 4.12 10.30
CA ARG A 157 16.24 3.57 9.11
C ARG A 157 16.20 2.04 9.01
N ARG A 158 15.96 1.31 10.10
CA ARG A 158 16.25 -0.14 10.17
C ARG A 158 15.07 -1.05 10.42
N VAL A 159 14.03 -0.53 11.05
CA VAL A 159 12.74 -1.22 11.29
C VAL A 159 12.17 -1.87 10.02
N THR A 160 12.44 -1.33 8.84
CA THR A 160 11.84 -1.79 7.58
C THR A 160 12.57 -2.94 6.87
N SER A 161 13.80 -3.30 7.28
CA SER A 161 14.62 -4.32 6.57
C SER A 161 14.65 -5.69 7.24
N PHE A 162 13.87 -5.89 8.30
CA PHE A 162 13.86 -7.15 9.04
C PHE A 162 12.93 -8.19 8.42
N GLU A 163 13.03 -9.41 8.95
CA GLU A 163 12.19 -10.56 8.59
C GLU A 163 10.69 -10.24 8.68
N GLU A 164 9.89 -10.98 7.91
CA GLU A 164 8.44 -10.78 7.85
C GLU A 164 7.80 -10.91 9.23
N ASP A 165 8.24 -11.89 10.04
CA ASP A 165 7.79 -12.13 11.41
C ASP A 165 8.03 -10.94 12.34
N PHE A 166 9.21 -10.30 12.26
CA PHE A 166 9.51 -9.13 13.08
C PHE A 166 8.73 -7.90 12.62
N SER A 167 8.54 -7.73 11.31
CA SER A 167 7.69 -6.66 10.78
C SER A 167 6.24 -6.78 11.28
N ASP A 168 5.75 -8.01 11.42
CA ASP A 168 4.43 -8.31 11.97
C ASP A 168 4.36 -8.01 13.47
N ALA A 169 5.37 -8.44 14.23
CA ALA A 169 5.51 -8.12 15.66
C ALA A 169 5.53 -6.60 15.90
N LEU A 170 6.36 -5.84 15.16
CA LEU A 170 6.43 -4.38 15.24
C LEU A 170 5.07 -3.72 15.05
N ARG A 171 4.30 -4.19 14.06
CA ARG A 171 2.96 -3.68 13.80
C ARG A 171 1.99 -4.02 14.93
N ASN A 172 2.03 -5.25 15.46
CA ASN A 172 1.14 -5.71 16.51
C ASN A 172 1.42 -5.00 17.85
N GLN A 173 2.68 -4.64 18.11
CA GLN A 173 3.12 -3.94 19.32
C GLN A 173 2.99 -2.41 19.24
N GLY A 174 2.22 -1.88 18.29
CA GLY A 174 1.88 -0.46 18.27
C GLY A 174 2.98 0.47 17.76
N LEU A 175 3.93 -0.06 16.98
CA LEU A 175 4.98 0.77 16.37
C LEU A 175 4.42 1.89 15.48
N ILE A 176 3.40 1.58 14.66
CA ILE A 176 2.81 2.59 13.75
C ILE A 176 2.25 3.77 14.54
N PRO A 177 1.39 3.57 15.56
CA PRO A 177 0.98 4.65 16.45
C PRO A 177 2.14 5.41 17.08
N ALA A 178 3.15 4.70 17.61
CA ALA A 178 4.32 5.33 18.22
C ALA A 178 5.06 6.24 17.23
N LEU A 179 5.39 5.75 16.03
CA LEU A 179 6.06 6.53 14.99
C LEU A 179 5.24 7.75 14.56
N ILE A 180 3.93 7.61 14.38
CA ILE A 180 3.09 8.76 14.01
C ILE A 180 3.03 9.78 15.15
N ALA A 181 2.86 9.35 16.40
CA ALA A 181 2.89 10.24 17.55
C ALA A 181 4.23 10.98 17.64
N THR A 182 5.36 10.27 17.45
CA THR A 182 6.69 10.87 17.38
C THR A 182 6.79 11.91 16.25
N LEU A 183 6.28 11.60 15.06
CA LEU A 183 6.30 12.56 13.94
C LEU A 183 5.40 13.78 14.20
N VAL A 184 4.25 13.59 14.84
CA VAL A 184 3.35 14.69 15.26
C VAL A 184 4.07 15.57 16.27
N ASP A 185 4.62 15.00 17.34
CA ASP A 185 5.34 15.72 18.39
C ASP A 185 6.52 16.50 17.81
N ILE A 186 7.31 15.86 16.96
CA ILE A 186 8.43 16.49 16.27
C ILE A 186 7.95 17.64 15.39
N ALA A 187 6.90 17.43 14.59
CA ALA A 187 6.37 18.48 13.72
C ALA A 187 5.74 19.65 14.49
N HIS A 188 5.35 19.44 15.76
CA HIS A 188 4.92 20.51 16.66
C HIS A 188 6.09 21.30 17.27
N ARG A 189 7.22 20.63 17.56
CA ARG A 189 8.39 21.21 18.23
C ARG A 189 9.38 21.84 17.25
N SER A 190 9.56 21.22 16.10
CA SER A 190 10.62 21.53 15.14
C SER A 190 10.15 22.54 14.09
N LEU A 191 10.14 23.81 14.47
CA LEU A 191 10.36 24.95 13.55
C LEU A 191 11.75 25.57 13.79
N ASN A 192 12.66 24.86 14.48
CA ASN A 192 14.00 25.34 14.75
C ASN A 192 14.90 25.11 13.51
N PRO A 193 15.41 26.18 12.86
CA PRO A 193 16.28 26.08 11.68
C PRO A 193 17.61 25.37 11.96
N ASP A 194 18.02 25.23 13.22
CA ASP A 194 19.27 24.56 13.61
C ASP A 194 19.21 23.03 13.55
N PHE A 195 18.02 22.45 13.32
CA PHE A 195 17.83 21.02 13.09
C PHE A 195 17.38 20.77 11.66
N PRO A 196 18.27 20.90 10.65
CA PRO A 196 17.94 20.94 9.20
C PRO A 196 17.49 19.61 8.60
N GLU A 197 17.39 18.53 9.38
CA GLU A 197 16.82 17.28 8.90
C GLU A 197 15.90 16.63 9.93
N LEU A 198 14.64 17.04 9.95
CA LEU A 198 13.58 16.08 10.26
C LEU A 198 13.68 15.00 9.18
N PRO A 199 14.17 13.78 9.49
CA PRO A 199 14.83 13.01 8.46
C PRO A 199 13.80 12.60 7.43
N HIS A 200 13.95 13.07 6.18
CA HIS A 200 13.32 12.48 5.00
C HIS A 200 13.39 10.95 5.02
N THR A 201 14.40 10.41 5.70
CA THR A 201 14.51 8.98 6.03
C THR A 201 13.37 8.45 6.91
N ALA A 202 13.00 9.09 8.02
CA ALA A 202 11.90 8.65 8.89
C ALA A 202 10.55 8.65 8.16
N TRP A 203 10.25 9.72 7.42
CA TRP A 203 9.07 9.80 6.57
C TRP A 203 9.08 8.68 5.53
N ARG A 204 10.10 8.61 4.67
CA ARG A 204 10.25 7.55 3.66
C ARG A 204 10.16 6.13 4.24
N ARG A 205 10.63 5.91 5.47
CA ARG A 205 10.56 4.60 6.15
C ARG A 205 9.15 4.29 6.64
N LEU A 206 8.44 5.25 7.20
CA LEU A 206 7.02 5.12 7.48
C LEU A 206 6.25 4.71 6.20
N PHE A 207 6.55 5.33 5.05
CA PHE A 207 5.93 4.94 3.78
C PHE A 207 6.38 3.57 3.29
N ALA A 208 7.64 3.18 3.53
CA ALA A 208 8.12 1.83 3.25
C ALA A 208 7.40 0.77 4.12
N MET A 209 6.97 1.11 5.35
CA MET A 209 6.12 0.23 6.15
C MET A 209 4.72 0.06 5.54
N PHE A 210 4.29 1.01 4.71
CA PHE A 210 3.08 0.91 3.90
C PHE A 210 3.31 0.30 2.51
N ASP A 211 4.34 -0.54 2.35
CA ASP A 211 4.49 -1.35 1.14
C ASP A 211 3.20 -2.15 0.86
N ARG A 212 2.98 -2.51 -0.41
CA ARG A 212 1.74 -3.02 -1.01
C ARG A 212 1.03 -4.08 -0.17
N LYS A 213 1.75 -5.07 0.37
CA LYS A 213 1.17 -6.13 1.22
C LYS A 213 0.72 -5.60 2.59
N ARG A 214 1.43 -4.61 3.13
CA ARG A 214 1.30 -4.12 4.51
C ARG A 214 0.43 -2.87 4.62
N PHE A 215 0.25 -2.15 3.51
CA PHE A 215 -0.60 -0.97 3.37
C PHE A 215 -1.98 -1.17 3.99
N ARG A 216 -2.63 -2.32 3.71
CA ARG A 216 -4.01 -2.61 4.15
C ARG A 216 -4.20 -2.67 5.66
N LEU A 217 -3.18 -3.15 6.38
CA LEU A 217 -3.23 -3.32 7.82
C LEU A 217 -2.73 -2.06 8.54
N GLY A 218 -1.61 -1.50 8.08
CA GLY A 218 -0.95 -0.39 8.75
C GLY A 218 -1.61 0.97 8.49
N PHE A 219 -2.08 1.21 7.27
CA PHE A 219 -2.59 2.54 6.88
C PHE A 219 -3.82 2.99 7.70
N PRO A 220 -4.85 2.14 7.95
CA PRO A 220 -5.96 2.53 8.82
C PRO A 220 -5.54 2.90 10.24
N ILE A 221 -4.48 2.27 10.77
CA ILE A 221 -3.91 2.54 12.09
C ILE A 221 -3.20 3.90 12.06
N ALA A 222 -2.37 4.13 11.06
CA ALA A 222 -1.65 5.39 10.87
C ALA A 222 -2.60 6.59 10.77
N ILE A 223 -3.68 6.46 9.97
CA ILE A 223 -4.71 7.51 9.85
C ILE A 223 -5.35 7.83 11.22
N ARG A 224 -5.70 6.80 12.02
CA ARG A 224 -6.25 7.02 13.37
C ARG A 224 -5.25 7.66 14.33
N SER A 225 -3.96 7.41 14.09
CA SER A 225 -2.88 7.91 14.93
C SER A 225 -2.49 9.35 14.59
N GLY A 226 -3.11 9.98 13.58
CA GLY A 226 -2.83 11.37 13.20
C GLY A 226 -1.95 11.54 11.97
N LEU A 227 -1.82 10.54 11.10
CA LEU A 227 -0.98 10.63 9.90
C LEU A 227 -1.29 11.85 9.01
N LEU A 228 -2.57 12.21 8.85
CA LEU A 228 -2.96 13.32 7.97
C LEU A 228 -2.46 14.68 8.47
N PRO A 229 -2.80 15.13 9.70
CA PRO A 229 -2.26 16.38 10.22
C PRO A 229 -0.73 16.36 10.33
N ALA A 230 -0.13 15.21 10.71
CA ALA A 230 1.33 15.05 10.73
C ALA A 230 1.96 15.32 9.37
N SER A 231 1.34 14.80 8.29
CA SER A 231 1.84 14.96 6.92
C SER A 231 1.82 16.41 6.44
N LEU A 232 0.79 17.18 6.78
CA LEU A 232 0.70 18.59 6.37
C LEU A 232 1.71 19.44 7.13
N ARG A 233 1.88 19.20 8.43
CA ARG A 233 2.92 19.87 9.22
C ARG A 233 4.31 19.54 8.69
N TYR A 234 4.55 18.28 8.33
CA TYR A 234 5.82 17.87 7.74
C TYR A 234 6.06 18.51 6.36
N ALA A 235 5.02 18.68 5.54
CA ALA A 235 5.13 19.37 4.26
C ALA A 235 5.56 20.85 4.37
N ALA A 236 5.43 21.46 5.56
CA ALA A 236 5.88 22.84 5.83
C ALA A 236 7.40 22.96 5.92
N TYR A 237 8.11 21.83 6.01
CA TYR A 237 9.51 21.81 6.38
C TYR A 237 10.42 22.24 5.20
N ASP A 238 10.30 21.57 4.06
CA ASP A 238 11.02 21.89 2.82
C ASP A 238 10.30 21.30 1.58
N GLU A 239 10.80 21.61 0.39
CA GLU A 239 10.24 21.14 -0.88
C GLU A 239 10.32 19.60 -1.03
N LEU A 240 11.35 18.97 -0.46
CA LEU A 240 11.52 17.52 -0.50
C LEU A 240 10.46 16.82 0.37
N ALA A 241 10.10 17.42 1.51
CA ALA A 241 9.07 16.94 2.43
C ALA A 241 7.71 17.08 1.76
N LEU A 242 7.45 18.22 1.13
CA LEU A 242 6.26 18.43 0.32
C LEU A 242 6.14 17.36 -0.78
N THR A 243 7.22 17.04 -1.49
CA THR A 243 7.25 15.98 -2.50
C THR A 243 6.93 14.61 -1.91
N GLY A 244 7.50 14.28 -0.75
CA GLY A 244 7.21 13.04 -0.03
C GLY A 244 5.77 12.96 0.48
N VAL A 245 5.15 14.09 0.81
CA VAL A 245 3.76 14.19 1.25
C VAL A 245 2.79 14.13 0.07
N ARG A 246 3.15 14.66 -1.10
CA ARG A 246 2.32 14.55 -2.31
C ARG A 246 1.96 13.11 -2.65
N ASP A 247 2.89 12.14 -2.53
CA ASP A 247 2.55 10.71 -2.76
C ASP A 247 1.41 10.22 -1.85
N LEU A 248 1.40 10.66 -0.58
CA LEU A 248 0.36 10.31 0.38
C LEU A 248 -1.00 10.83 -0.08
N TRP A 249 -1.08 12.12 -0.43
CA TRP A 249 -2.34 12.80 -0.72
C TRP A 249 -2.86 12.50 -2.12
N GLU A 250 -1.99 12.38 -3.12
CA GLU A 250 -2.40 12.14 -4.50
C GLU A 250 -2.66 10.67 -4.82
N PHE A 251 -1.96 9.75 -4.17
CA PHE A 251 -2.07 8.33 -4.49
C PHE A 251 -2.54 7.52 -3.29
N ARG A 252 -1.87 7.57 -2.14
CA ARG A 252 -2.13 6.59 -1.06
C ARG A 252 -3.51 6.75 -0.42
N ILE A 253 -3.92 7.96 -0.05
CA ILE A 253 -5.24 8.21 0.56
C ILE A 253 -6.37 7.81 -0.39
N PRO A 254 -6.36 8.24 -1.66
CA PRO A 254 -7.32 7.75 -2.65
C PRO A 254 -7.39 6.23 -2.77
N HIS A 255 -6.25 5.54 -2.84
CA HIS A 255 -6.22 4.07 -2.88
C HIS A 255 -6.76 3.44 -1.60
N ALA A 256 -6.43 3.99 -0.43
CA ALA A 256 -6.99 3.54 0.84
C ALA A 256 -8.51 3.68 0.85
N SER A 257 -9.09 4.66 0.14
CA SER A 257 -10.54 4.80 0.03
C SER A 257 -11.24 3.63 -0.68
N LEU A 258 -10.50 2.79 -1.39
CA LEU A 258 -11.02 1.57 -2.02
C LEU A 258 -11.02 0.37 -1.06
N LEU A 259 -10.34 0.50 0.08
CA LEU A 259 -10.21 -0.54 1.08
C LEU A 259 -11.28 -0.34 2.15
N ARG A 260 -12.22 -1.27 2.23
CA ARG A 260 -13.30 -1.24 3.22
C ARG A 260 -12.79 -1.05 4.66
N ARG A 261 -11.62 -1.62 5.00
CA ARG A 261 -11.00 -1.49 6.32
C ARG A 261 -10.53 -0.07 6.64
N SER A 262 -10.09 0.68 5.63
CA SER A 262 -9.59 2.05 5.77
C SER A 262 -10.72 3.07 5.84
N ILE A 263 -11.87 2.79 5.20
CA ILE A 263 -13.00 3.72 5.11
C ILE A 263 -13.41 4.32 6.46
N PRO A 264 -13.64 3.56 7.56
CA PRO A 264 -14.03 4.16 8.84
C PRO A 264 -12.97 5.10 9.42
N SER A 265 -11.68 4.80 9.23
CA SER A 265 -10.59 5.68 9.66
C SER A 265 -10.55 6.95 8.83
N LEU A 266 -10.71 6.84 7.51
CA LEU A 266 -10.74 7.99 6.60
C LEU A 266 -11.96 8.88 6.85
N ILE A 267 -13.16 8.32 6.98
CA ILE A 267 -14.38 9.08 7.29
C ILE A 267 -14.20 9.91 8.56
N ARG A 268 -13.60 9.34 9.61
CA ARG A 268 -13.31 10.09 10.85
C ARG A 268 -12.25 11.16 10.64
N ALA A 269 -11.21 10.88 9.86
CA ALA A 269 -10.14 11.84 9.59
C ALA A 269 -10.61 13.02 8.72
N PHE A 270 -11.63 12.81 7.89
CA PHE A 270 -12.29 13.81 7.04
C PHE A 270 -13.66 14.22 7.58
N ALA A 271 -13.89 14.13 8.90
CA ALA A 271 -15.07 14.73 9.51
C ALA A 271 -15.04 16.26 9.33
N PRO A 272 -16.18 16.97 9.30
CA PRO A 272 -16.21 18.42 9.04
C PRO A 272 -15.24 19.21 9.92
N GLU A 273 -15.21 18.92 11.22
CA GLU A 273 -14.40 19.64 12.22
C GLU A 273 -12.89 19.48 11.95
N ARG A 274 -12.48 18.30 11.46
CA ARG A 274 -11.08 18.02 11.08
C ARG A 274 -10.74 18.48 9.67
N THR A 275 -11.74 18.57 8.80
CA THR A 275 -11.55 19.04 7.42
C THR A 275 -11.14 20.50 7.42
N ASP A 276 -11.75 21.31 8.28
CA ASP A 276 -11.40 22.72 8.40
C ASP A 276 -9.97 22.88 8.95
N GLU A 277 -9.57 22.04 9.92
CA GLU A 277 -8.17 21.99 10.39
C GLU A 277 -7.19 21.61 9.27
N LEU A 278 -7.49 20.56 8.49
CA LEU A 278 -6.64 20.12 7.37
C LEU A 278 -6.54 21.19 6.28
N ARG A 279 -7.63 21.91 5.98
CA ARG A 279 -7.63 23.01 5.01
C ARG A 279 -6.82 24.20 5.53
N ALA A 280 -7.01 24.60 6.78
CA ALA A 280 -6.23 25.67 7.39
C ALA A 280 -4.72 25.35 7.37
N LEU A 281 -4.35 24.10 7.66
CA LEU A 281 -2.97 23.64 7.53
C LEU A 281 -2.49 23.69 6.06
N GLY A 282 -3.30 23.25 5.10
CA GLY A 282 -2.98 23.31 3.67
C GLY A 282 -2.78 24.74 3.16
N ASP A 283 -3.65 25.67 3.57
CA ASP A 283 -3.59 27.08 3.18
C ASP A 283 -2.37 27.78 3.76
N ALA A 284 -1.99 27.45 5.00
CA ALA A 284 -0.79 27.96 5.65
C ALA A 284 0.52 27.53 4.93
N LEU A 285 0.50 26.43 4.17
CA LEU A 285 1.64 25.99 3.37
C LEU A 285 1.83 26.79 2.08
N HIS A 286 0.84 27.61 1.68
CA HIS A 286 0.82 28.30 0.39
C HIS A 286 1.05 27.35 -0.82
N VAL A 287 0.48 26.13 -0.76
CA VAL A 287 0.52 25.17 -1.86
C VAL A 287 -0.92 24.99 -2.41
N PRO A 288 -1.37 25.84 -3.37
CA PRO A 288 -2.74 25.81 -3.87
C PRO A 288 -3.21 24.43 -4.32
N ASP A 289 -2.33 23.67 -4.98
CA ASP A 289 -2.61 22.30 -5.42
C ASP A 289 -3.01 21.39 -4.26
N LEU A 290 -2.35 21.51 -3.10
CA LEU A 290 -2.64 20.66 -1.95
C LEU A 290 -4.00 21.00 -1.33
N THR A 291 -4.35 22.28 -1.21
CA THR A 291 -5.70 22.71 -0.76
C THR A 291 -6.79 22.17 -1.68
N VAL A 292 -6.61 22.29 -3.02
CA VAL A 292 -7.56 21.74 -4.00
C VAL A 292 -7.69 20.22 -3.87
N ARG A 293 -6.56 19.52 -3.66
CA ARG A 293 -6.54 18.07 -3.44
C ARG A 293 -7.24 17.67 -2.15
N ILE A 294 -7.01 18.37 -1.04
CA ILE A 294 -7.73 18.15 0.23
C ILE A 294 -9.24 18.33 -0.01
N GLY A 295 -9.65 19.39 -0.71
CA GLY A 295 -11.04 19.63 -1.10
C GLY A 295 -11.66 18.46 -1.86
N SER A 296 -10.96 17.96 -2.90
CA SER A 296 -11.40 16.81 -3.70
C SER A 296 -11.51 15.52 -2.86
N LEU A 297 -10.54 15.29 -1.97
CA LEU A 297 -10.57 14.14 -1.07
C LEU A 297 -11.73 14.20 -0.07
N CYS A 298 -12.09 15.38 0.40
CA CYS A 298 -13.24 15.56 1.29
C CYS A 298 -14.53 15.13 0.61
N THR A 299 -14.74 15.55 -0.64
CA THR A 299 -15.96 15.18 -1.37
C THR A 299 -15.95 13.70 -1.76
N LEU A 300 -14.79 13.15 -2.16
CA LEU A 300 -14.61 11.70 -2.31
C LEU A 300 -14.98 10.96 -1.01
N MET A 301 -14.53 11.42 0.16
CA MET A 301 -14.86 10.77 1.44
C MET A 301 -16.35 10.88 1.80
N LYS A 302 -17.03 11.97 1.43
CA LYS A 302 -18.49 12.07 1.59
C LYS A 302 -19.22 11.03 0.73
N GLN A 303 -18.81 10.87 -0.53
CA GLN A 303 -19.35 9.84 -1.43
C GLN A 303 -19.08 8.43 -0.87
N ARG A 304 -17.85 8.18 -0.42
CA ARG A 304 -17.45 6.89 0.19
C ARG A 304 -18.21 6.60 1.47
N LYS A 305 -18.50 7.60 2.30
CA LYS A 305 -19.34 7.46 3.50
C LYS A 305 -20.74 6.99 3.13
N ALA A 306 -21.41 7.68 2.22
CA ALA A 306 -22.75 7.32 1.78
C ALA A 306 -22.80 5.89 1.23
N PHE A 307 -21.89 5.57 0.30
CA PHE A 307 -21.77 4.25 -0.28
C PHE A 307 -21.45 3.16 0.76
N PHE A 308 -20.60 3.46 1.74
CA PHE A 308 -20.23 2.52 2.79
C PHE A 308 -21.39 2.19 3.73
N GLU A 309 -22.23 3.17 4.08
CA GLU A 309 -23.43 2.92 4.87
C GLU A 309 -24.45 2.07 4.09
N GLU A 310 -24.63 2.33 2.80
CA GLU A 310 -25.47 1.47 1.95
C GLU A 310 -24.91 0.04 1.85
N PHE A 311 -23.60 -0.10 1.66
CA PHE A 311 -22.92 -1.39 1.59
C PHE A 311 -23.14 -2.23 2.87
N LYS A 312 -23.13 -1.59 4.05
CA LYS A 312 -23.39 -2.28 5.33
C LYS A 312 -24.78 -2.89 5.41
N THR A 313 -25.77 -2.34 4.71
CA THR A 313 -27.13 -2.93 4.66
C THR A 313 -27.16 -4.29 3.95
N GLY A 314 -26.10 -4.64 3.22
CA GLY A 314 -26.01 -5.89 2.46
C GLY A 314 -26.73 -5.86 1.11
N LYS A 315 -27.53 -4.82 0.82
CA LYS A 315 -28.29 -4.66 -0.44
C LYS A 315 -27.39 -4.75 -1.67
N LEU A 316 -26.25 -4.06 -1.64
CA LEU A 316 -25.29 -4.00 -2.76
C LEU A 316 -24.53 -5.30 -3.05
N VAL A 317 -24.71 -6.36 -2.25
CA VAL A 317 -24.05 -7.66 -2.43
C VAL A 317 -25.03 -8.83 -2.43
N LEU A 318 -26.34 -8.54 -2.58
CA LEU A 318 -27.39 -9.56 -2.65
C LEU A 318 -27.25 -10.48 -3.86
N TYR A 319 -26.66 -9.97 -4.93
CA TYR A 319 -26.55 -10.66 -6.20
C TYR A 319 -25.10 -10.73 -6.69
N ARG A 320 -24.86 -11.67 -7.60
CA ARG A 320 -23.53 -11.97 -8.12
C ARG A 320 -23.65 -12.45 -9.57
N GLY A 321 -22.88 -11.84 -10.46
CA GLY A 321 -22.68 -12.34 -11.82
C GLY A 321 -21.84 -13.63 -11.84
N CYS A 322 -22.09 -14.47 -12.84
CA CYS A 322 -21.25 -15.63 -13.14
C CYS A 322 -19.86 -15.18 -13.62
N ASP A 323 -18.80 -15.82 -13.11
CA ASP A 323 -17.40 -15.57 -13.52
C ASP A 323 -17.00 -16.36 -14.79
N ASN A 324 -17.92 -17.10 -15.42
CA ASN A 324 -17.71 -17.66 -16.76
C ASN A 324 -17.80 -16.51 -17.79
N PRO A 325 -16.73 -16.22 -18.55
CA PRO A 325 -16.70 -15.04 -19.44
C PRO A 325 -17.77 -15.08 -20.56
N LYS A 326 -18.32 -16.26 -20.85
CA LYS A 326 -19.41 -16.45 -21.83
C LYS A 326 -20.81 -16.45 -21.19
N CYS A 327 -20.93 -16.22 -19.88
CA CYS A 327 -22.20 -16.28 -19.17
C CYS A 327 -22.55 -14.94 -18.56
N ALA A 328 -23.67 -14.39 -19.03
CA ALA A 328 -24.24 -13.12 -18.58
C ALA A 328 -25.04 -13.22 -17.26
N VAL A 329 -25.30 -14.43 -16.77
CA VAL A 329 -26.29 -14.65 -15.70
C VAL A 329 -25.86 -14.01 -14.38
N VAL A 330 -26.75 -13.19 -13.82
CA VAL A 330 -26.69 -12.65 -12.46
C VAL A 330 -27.76 -13.33 -11.62
N LEU A 331 -27.39 -13.84 -10.45
CA LEU A 331 -28.31 -14.54 -9.56
C LEU A 331 -28.17 -14.03 -8.13
N PRO A 332 -29.20 -14.24 -7.28
CA PRO A 332 -29.05 -14.09 -5.85
C PRO A 332 -27.82 -14.86 -5.38
N LYS A 333 -27.04 -14.26 -4.48
CA LYS A 333 -25.79 -14.82 -3.96
C LYS A 333 -25.95 -16.22 -3.35
N LYS A 334 -27.14 -16.54 -2.84
CA LYS A 334 -27.49 -17.86 -2.30
C LYS A 334 -27.62 -18.94 -3.39
N SER A 335 -27.94 -18.55 -4.62
CA SER A 335 -28.20 -19.43 -5.75
C SER A 335 -26.97 -19.65 -6.64
N ILE A 336 -25.92 -18.85 -6.47
CA ILE A 336 -24.68 -18.97 -7.25
C ILE A 336 -23.69 -19.94 -6.56
N LYS A 337 -23.11 -20.85 -7.34
CA LYS A 337 -22.09 -21.79 -6.86
C LYS A 337 -20.74 -21.09 -6.74
N ARG A 338 -19.86 -21.60 -5.88
CA ARG A 338 -18.50 -21.07 -5.71
C ARG A 338 -17.48 -22.11 -6.14
N CYS A 339 -16.36 -21.67 -6.70
CA CYS A 339 -15.22 -22.55 -6.91
C CYS A 339 -14.76 -23.11 -5.55
N THR A 340 -14.69 -24.43 -5.43
CA THR A 340 -14.25 -25.14 -4.22
C THR A 340 -12.74 -25.08 -4.01
N GLY A 341 -11.97 -24.70 -5.03
CA GLY A 341 -10.53 -24.46 -4.91
C GLY A 341 -10.22 -23.09 -4.32
N CYS A 342 -10.52 -22.01 -5.05
CA CYS A 342 -10.09 -20.66 -4.65
C CYS A 342 -11.10 -19.86 -3.80
N PHE A 343 -12.35 -20.32 -3.70
CA PHE A 343 -13.46 -19.62 -3.04
C PHE A 343 -13.69 -18.15 -3.49
N SER A 344 -13.10 -17.76 -4.62
CA SER A 344 -13.11 -16.39 -5.12
C SER A 344 -13.95 -16.23 -6.38
N ALA A 345 -14.05 -17.30 -7.18
CA ALA A 345 -14.88 -17.36 -8.38
C ALA A 345 -16.27 -17.96 -8.10
N TYR A 346 -17.29 -17.46 -8.80
CA TYR A 346 -18.70 -17.76 -8.64
C TYR A 346 -19.33 -18.16 -9.97
N TYR A 347 -20.18 -19.17 -10.00
CA TYR A 347 -20.77 -19.71 -11.23
C TYR A 347 -22.25 -20.02 -11.06
N CYS A 348 -23.08 -19.64 -12.03
CA CYS A 348 -24.52 -19.96 -11.99
C CYS A 348 -24.77 -21.48 -12.11
N SER A 349 -23.85 -22.23 -12.72
CA SER A 349 -23.94 -23.68 -12.89
C SER A 349 -22.57 -24.35 -12.90
N SER A 350 -22.54 -25.67 -12.71
CA SER A 350 -21.32 -26.48 -12.86
C SER A 350 -20.81 -26.48 -14.29
N GLU A 351 -21.68 -26.32 -15.28
CA GLU A 351 -21.27 -26.23 -16.68
C GLU A 351 -20.50 -24.94 -16.95
N CYS A 352 -20.99 -23.81 -16.45
CA CYS A 352 -20.26 -22.55 -16.51
C CYS A 352 -18.89 -22.63 -15.81
N GLN A 353 -18.82 -23.33 -14.67
CA GLN A 353 -17.55 -23.58 -14.00
C GLN A 353 -16.58 -24.40 -14.87
N ARG A 354 -17.04 -25.47 -15.54
CA ARG A 354 -16.20 -26.30 -16.44
C ARG A 354 -15.69 -25.53 -17.65
N VAL A 355 -16.53 -24.66 -18.23
CA VAL A 355 -16.13 -23.80 -19.35
C VAL A 355 -15.05 -22.82 -18.91
N ALA A 356 -15.29 -22.10 -17.81
CA ALA A 356 -14.31 -21.15 -17.26
C ALA A 356 -13.01 -21.84 -16.83
N TRP A 357 -13.10 -23.06 -16.27
CA TRP A 357 -11.96 -23.89 -15.88
C TRP A 357 -11.04 -24.20 -17.06
N ARG A 358 -11.61 -24.67 -18.18
CA ARG A 358 -10.87 -25.03 -19.39
C ARG A 358 -10.22 -23.82 -20.07
N GLN A 359 -10.86 -22.66 -20.01
CA GLN A 359 -10.38 -21.45 -20.70
C GLN A 359 -9.23 -20.76 -19.96
N GLU A 360 -9.43 -20.42 -18.68
CA GLU A 360 -8.48 -19.54 -17.97
C GLU A 360 -8.41 -19.81 -16.46
N HIS A 361 -9.51 -20.23 -15.83
CA HIS A 361 -9.57 -20.30 -14.37
C HIS A 361 -8.59 -21.33 -13.79
N ARG A 362 -8.31 -22.43 -14.50
CA ARG A 362 -7.33 -23.43 -14.04
C ARG A 362 -5.95 -22.82 -13.76
N GLN A 363 -5.51 -21.88 -14.59
CA GLN A 363 -4.20 -21.23 -14.44
C GLN A 363 -4.21 -20.19 -13.30
N LYS A 364 -5.34 -19.50 -13.10
CA LYS A 364 -5.48 -18.43 -12.09
C LYS A 364 -5.91 -18.90 -10.72
N CYS A 365 -6.47 -20.11 -10.61
CA CYS A 365 -7.00 -20.62 -9.35
C CYS A 365 -5.95 -20.61 -8.22
N PRO A 366 -4.69 -21.04 -8.41
CA PRO A 366 -3.67 -20.99 -7.36
C PRO A 366 -3.37 -19.56 -6.87
N GLU A 367 -3.26 -18.59 -7.79
CA GLU A 367 -3.05 -17.17 -7.43
C GLU A 367 -4.23 -16.63 -6.61
N MET A 368 -5.46 -16.99 -6.98
CA MET A 368 -6.65 -16.63 -6.22
C MET A 368 -6.71 -17.30 -4.84
N VAL A 369 -6.19 -18.51 -4.69
CA VAL A 369 -6.07 -19.18 -3.38
C VAL A 369 -5.10 -18.41 -2.47
N GLN A 370 -3.89 -18.12 -2.97
CA GLN A 370 -2.90 -17.34 -2.21
C GLN A 370 -3.47 -16.00 -1.78
N LEU A 371 -4.18 -15.34 -2.70
CA LEU A 371 -4.84 -14.10 -2.40
C LEU A 371 -5.95 -14.26 -1.33
N HIS A 372 -6.76 -15.29 -1.44
CA HIS A 372 -7.79 -15.57 -0.45
C HIS A 372 -7.19 -15.80 0.94
N GLN A 373 -6.07 -16.53 1.03
CA GLN A 373 -5.34 -16.75 2.27
C GLN A 373 -4.82 -15.43 2.86
N LEU A 374 -4.29 -14.51 2.04
CA LEU A 374 -3.90 -13.18 2.51
C LEU A 374 -5.09 -12.41 3.11
N TYR A 375 -6.27 -12.47 2.46
CA TYR A 375 -7.48 -11.86 3.02
C TYR A 375 -7.96 -12.51 4.32
N LEU A 376 -7.78 -13.82 4.48
CA LEU A 376 -8.11 -14.53 5.70
C LEU A 376 -7.17 -14.13 6.84
N ALA A 377 -5.86 -13.99 6.56
CA ALA A 377 -4.87 -13.50 7.51
C ALA A 377 -5.18 -12.07 7.98
N GLU A 378 -5.81 -11.25 7.14
CA GLU A 378 -6.30 -9.91 7.51
C GLU A 378 -7.60 -9.92 8.37
N GLY A 379 -8.21 -11.09 8.60
CA GLY A 379 -9.47 -11.27 9.31
C GLY A 379 -10.72 -10.92 8.48
N GLU A 380 -11.88 -10.78 9.12
CA GLU A 380 -13.15 -10.50 8.42
C GLU A 380 -13.10 -9.26 7.52
N SER A 381 -12.34 -8.24 7.94
CA SER A 381 -12.17 -7.00 7.17
C SER A 381 -11.46 -7.22 5.83
N GLY A 382 -10.55 -8.20 5.75
CA GLY A 382 -9.86 -8.56 4.52
C GLY A 382 -10.82 -9.13 3.48
N ILE A 383 -11.65 -10.09 3.87
CA ILE A 383 -12.65 -10.75 3.00
C ILE A 383 -13.68 -9.74 2.46
N GLN A 384 -14.01 -8.72 3.24
CA GLN A 384 -15.04 -7.74 2.88
C GLN A 384 -14.51 -6.64 1.93
N SER A 385 -13.20 -6.42 1.86
CA SER A 385 -12.62 -5.38 0.99
C SER A 385 -12.86 -5.64 -0.52
N PRO A 386 -12.68 -6.86 -1.05
CA PRO A 386 -13.02 -7.19 -2.43
C PRO A 386 -14.51 -7.08 -2.74
N ARG A 387 -15.36 -7.38 -1.75
CA ARG A 387 -16.82 -7.28 -1.87
C ARG A 387 -17.23 -5.81 -1.97
N PHE A 388 -16.66 -4.97 -1.12
CA PHE A 388 -16.87 -3.52 -1.14
C PHE A 388 -16.43 -2.92 -2.48
N LEU A 389 -15.21 -3.22 -2.93
CA LEU A 389 -14.70 -2.73 -4.20
C LEU A 389 -15.57 -3.19 -5.38
N ARG A 390 -16.00 -4.45 -5.40
CA ARG A 390 -16.91 -4.94 -6.44
C ARG A 390 -18.26 -4.24 -6.42
N ALA A 391 -18.86 -4.09 -5.23
CA ALA A 391 -20.11 -3.37 -5.09
C ALA A 391 -19.98 -1.93 -5.60
N LEU A 392 -18.85 -1.28 -5.29
CA LEU A 392 -18.57 0.08 -5.72
C LEU A 392 -18.49 0.19 -7.25
N LEU A 393 -17.71 -0.71 -7.86
CA LEU A 393 -17.55 -0.75 -9.31
C LEU A 393 -18.87 -1.09 -10.03
N ASN A 394 -19.67 -2.01 -9.49
CA ASN A 394 -21.00 -2.31 -10.01
C ASN A 394 -21.90 -1.06 -9.95
N SER A 395 -21.98 -0.40 -8.80
CA SER A 395 -22.79 0.82 -8.62
C SER A 395 -22.37 1.90 -9.61
N ARG A 396 -21.06 2.13 -9.77
CA ARG A 396 -20.54 3.09 -10.73
C ARG A 396 -20.85 2.71 -12.17
N TYR A 397 -20.71 1.44 -12.52
CA TYR A 397 -21.07 0.94 -13.84
C TYR A 397 -22.54 1.18 -14.14
N TYR A 398 -23.46 0.81 -13.25
CA TYR A 398 -24.89 1.04 -13.46
C TYR A 398 -25.22 2.52 -13.62
N ALA A 399 -24.59 3.40 -12.83
CA ALA A 399 -24.76 4.85 -12.96
C ALA A 399 -24.24 5.41 -14.29
N LEU A 400 -23.24 4.75 -14.91
CA LEU A 400 -22.58 5.21 -16.14
C LEU A 400 -22.90 4.37 -17.38
N ARG A 401 -23.75 3.34 -17.28
CA ARG A 401 -23.93 2.33 -18.33
C ARG A 401 -24.35 2.95 -19.67
N GLU A 402 -25.28 3.91 -19.65
CA GLU A 402 -25.73 4.59 -20.87
C GLU A 402 -24.57 5.38 -21.52
N THR A 403 -23.85 6.16 -20.72
CA THR A 403 -22.65 6.89 -21.19
C THR A 403 -21.58 5.94 -21.71
N LEU A 404 -21.38 4.80 -21.07
CA LEU A 404 -20.41 3.78 -21.48
C LEU A 404 -20.80 3.14 -22.80
N PHE A 405 -22.09 2.88 -23.01
CA PHE A 405 -22.61 2.36 -24.27
C PHE A 405 -22.38 3.36 -25.39
N LEU A 406 -22.75 4.63 -25.20
CA LEU A 406 -22.54 5.68 -26.18
C LEU A 406 -21.06 5.91 -26.51
N ARG A 407 -20.17 5.88 -25.52
CA ARG A 407 -18.71 5.96 -25.74
C ARG A 407 -18.20 4.75 -26.52
N SER A 408 -18.70 3.56 -26.21
CA SER A 408 -18.34 2.32 -26.92
C SER A 408 -18.79 2.37 -28.37
N LEU A 409 -20.01 2.87 -28.62
CA LEU A 409 -20.56 3.08 -29.94
C LEU A 409 -19.70 4.04 -30.77
N ARG A 410 -19.32 5.21 -30.21
CA ARG A 410 -18.40 6.16 -30.87
C ARG A 410 -17.05 5.54 -31.19
N LEU A 411 -16.47 4.80 -30.25
CA LEU A 411 -15.18 4.14 -30.44
C LEU A 411 -15.24 3.11 -31.56
N LEU A 412 -16.27 2.27 -31.57
CA LEU A 412 -16.46 1.26 -32.61
C LEU A 412 -16.79 1.89 -33.97
N TYR A 413 -17.60 2.95 -34.00
CA TYR A 413 -17.88 3.71 -35.22
C TYR A 413 -16.60 4.28 -35.85
N ASN A 414 -15.76 4.92 -35.04
CA ASN A 414 -14.47 5.43 -35.49
C ASN A 414 -13.53 4.30 -35.95
N ALA A 415 -13.49 3.18 -35.21
CA ALA A 415 -12.66 2.04 -35.56
C ALA A 415 -13.15 1.31 -36.83
N ARG A 416 -14.46 1.31 -37.08
CA ARG A 416 -15.06 0.79 -38.31
C ARG A 416 -14.59 1.59 -39.53
N GLY A 417 -14.54 2.92 -39.41
CA GLY A 417 -14.15 3.80 -40.51
C GLY A 417 -15.05 3.58 -41.73
N THR A 418 -14.43 3.42 -42.90
CA THR A 418 -15.11 3.08 -44.16
C THR A 418 -15.39 1.58 -44.33
N ASN A 419 -14.86 0.71 -43.46
CA ASN A 419 -15.07 -0.72 -43.57
C ASN A 419 -16.51 -1.08 -43.21
N VAL A 420 -17.13 -1.96 -44.01
CA VAL A 420 -18.56 -2.28 -43.86
C VAL A 420 -18.82 -3.19 -42.64
N THR A 421 -17.82 -3.94 -42.15
CA THR A 421 -18.04 -4.93 -41.07
C THR A 421 -16.93 -4.95 -40.02
N LEU A 422 -17.34 -5.01 -38.75
CA LEU A 422 -16.50 -5.34 -37.59
C LEU A 422 -16.99 -6.69 -37.02
N ASP A 423 -16.55 -7.80 -37.59
CA ASP A 423 -16.92 -9.14 -37.12
C ASP A 423 -15.68 -10.03 -36.93
N PRO A 424 -15.36 -10.47 -35.70
CA PRO A 424 -16.02 -10.13 -34.44
C PRO A 424 -15.74 -8.69 -34.00
N LEU A 425 -16.63 -8.13 -33.16
CA LEU A 425 -16.37 -6.84 -32.54
C LEU A 425 -15.10 -6.92 -31.69
N PRO A 426 -14.20 -5.91 -31.79
CA PRO A 426 -13.04 -5.87 -30.92
C PRO A 426 -13.48 -5.69 -29.46
N PRO A 427 -12.83 -6.36 -28.49
CA PRO A 427 -13.21 -6.25 -27.10
C PRO A 427 -12.96 -4.83 -26.59
N ILE A 428 -14.00 -4.26 -25.96
CA ILE A 428 -13.95 -2.95 -25.31
C ILE A 428 -13.60 -3.12 -23.84
N TYR A 429 -12.62 -2.35 -23.37
CA TYR A 429 -12.21 -2.32 -21.98
C TYR A 429 -12.61 -1.00 -21.35
N VAL A 430 -13.18 -1.07 -20.15
CA VAL A 430 -13.53 0.09 -19.35
C VAL A 430 -12.63 0.10 -18.12
N LEU A 431 -11.86 1.16 -17.94
CA LEU A 431 -11.05 1.37 -16.75
C LEU A 431 -11.75 2.39 -15.86
N PHE A 432 -12.09 1.97 -14.65
CA PHE A 432 -12.58 2.84 -13.59
C PHE A 432 -11.41 3.20 -12.68
N ASP A 433 -11.15 4.50 -12.57
CA ASP A 433 -10.25 5.06 -11.57
C ASP A 433 -11.09 5.70 -10.47
N GLU A 434 -11.42 4.87 -9.49
CA GLU A 434 -12.17 5.22 -8.28
C GLU A 434 -11.32 6.00 -7.26
N THR A 435 -10.08 6.37 -7.61
CA THR A 435 -9.20 7.18 -6.76
C THR A 435 -9.37 8.68 -7.02
N LYS A 436 -9.94 9.08 -8.16
CA LYS A 436 -10.14 10.49 -8.54
C LYS A 436 -11.55 10.98 -8.24
N GLU A 437 -11.71 12.30 -8.22
CA GLU A 437 -13.02 12.96 -8.16
C GLU A 437 -13.23 13.93 -9.34
N PRO A 438 -14.37 13.86 -10.06
CA PRO A 438 -15.27 12.70 -10.10
C PRO A 438 -14.48 11.48 -10.59
N GLY A 439 -14.81 10.27 -10.08
CA GLY A 439 -14.13 9.02 -10.46
C GLY A 439 -13.87 8.98 -11.96
N TRP A 440 -12.60 8.84 -12.35
CA TRP A 440 -12.18 9.00 -13.73
C TRP A 440 -12.50 7.72 -14.52
N LEU A 441 -12.93 7.91 -15.76
CA LEU A 441 -13.38 6.84 -16.64
C LEU A 441 -12.62 6.89 -17.96
N LYS A 442 -11.88 5.82 -18.27
CA LYS A 442 -11.23 5.63 -19.58
C LYS A 442 -11.81 4.41 -20.28
N THR A 443 -12.34 4.60 -21.48
CA THR A 443 -12.78 3.51 -22.37
C THR A 443 -11.71 3.31 -23.43
N THR A 444 -11.26 2.07 -23.63
CA THR A 444 -10.22 1.74 -24.61
C THR A 444 -10.61 0.51 -25.42
N LEU A 445 -10.41 0.56 -26.74
CA LEU A 445 -10.45 -0.62 -27.59
C LEU A 445 -9.15 -1.39 -27.42
N HIS A 446 -9.23 -2.68 -27.12
CA HIS A 446 -8.06 -3.54 -27.16
C HIS A 446 -8.11 -4.36 -28.43
N LEU A 447 -7.26 -3.98 -29.36
CA LEU A 447 -7.09 -4.68 -30.59
C LEU A 447 -5.93 -5.67 -30.38
N GLU A 448 -6.22 -6.94 -30.10
CA GLU A 448 -5.17 -7.95 -30.08
C GLU A 448 -4.75 -8.25 -31.52
N PRO A 449 -3.46 -8.12 -31.88
CA PRO A 449 -3.00 -8.72 -33.12
C PRO A 449 -3.26 -10.23 -33.02
N PRO A 450 -3.96 -10.84 -34.00
CA PRO A 450 -4.26 -12.26 -33.96
C PRO A 450 -2.95 -13.01 -33.85
N THR A 451 -2.84 -13.78 -32.77
CA THR A 451 -1.59 -14.49 -32.44
C THR A 451 -1.28 -15.60 -33.45
N HIS A 452 -2.25 -15.97 -34.29
CA HIS A 452 -2.12 -17.00 -35.33
C HIS A 452 -2.99 -16.66 -36.55
N GLY A 453 -2.48 -15.91 -37.53
CA GLY A 453 -3.18 -15.64 -38.79
C GLY A 453 -2.26 -15.02 -39.85
N SER A 454 -2.37 -15.50 -41.09
CA SER A 454 -1.53 -15.16 -42.25
C SER A 454 -1.28 -13.65 -42.43
N GLY A 455 -0.04 -13.29 -42.77
CA GLY A 455 0.49 -11.91 -42.80
C GLY A 455 -0.26 -10.86 -43.63
N THR A 456 -1.25 -11.26 -44.44
CA THR A 456 -2.12 -10.35 -45.20
C THR A 456 -3.19 -9.66 -44.36
N TRP A 457 -3.70 -10.30 -43.29
CA TRP A 457 -4.68 -9.67 -42.39
C TRP A 457 -4.03 -8.59 -41.52
N ALA A 458 -2.82 -8.88 -41.00
CA ALA A 458 -2.06 -7.97 -40.15
C ALA A 458 -1.73 -6.65 -40.85
N ALA A 459 -1.34 -6.68 -42.12
CA ALA A 459 -0.95 -5.48 -42.87
C ALA A 459 -2.12 -4.50 -43.10
N ARG A 460 -3.31 -5.01 -43.48
CA ARG A 460 -4.52 -4.17 -43.69
C ARG A 460 -5.06 -3.58 -42.39
N HIS A 461 -4.96 -4.32 -41.28
CA HIS A 461 -5.46 -3.84 -40.00
C HIS A 461 -4.45 -2.91 -39.31
N LEU A 462 -3.14 -3.06 -39.54
CA LEU A 462 -2.11 -2.16 -38.98
C LEU A 462 -2.33 -0.68 -39.32
N GLU A 463 -2.84 -0.35 -40.51
CA GLU A 463 -3.18 1.04 -40.87
C GLU A 463 -4.41 1.56 -40.13
N VAL A 464 -5.46 0.74 -39.99
CA VAL A 464 -6.64 1.05 -39.17
C VAL A 464 -6.27 1.21 -37.69
N TYR A 465 -5.38 0.34 -37.19
CA TYR A 465 -4.80 0.42 -35.84
C TYR A 465 -4.00 1.71 -35.66
N ALA A 466 -3.15 2.08 -36.63
CA ALA A 466 -2.35 3.29 -36.56
C ALA A 466 -3.21 4.55 -36.65
N ALA A 467 -4.29 4.55 -37.44
CA ALA A 467 -5.25 5.65 -37.50
C ALA A 467 -6.00 5.83 -36.17
N ALA A 468 -6.55 4.76 -35.60
CA ALA A 468 -7.24 4.80 -34.31
C ALA A 468 -6.32 5.26 -33.16
N LEU A 469 -5.07 4.79 -33.14
CA LEU A 469 -4.08 5.22 -32.14
C LEU A 469 -3.68 6.70 -32.30
N ARG A 470 -3.60 7.21 -33.54
CA ARG A 470 -3.32 8.62 -33.82
C ARG A 470 -4.46 9.53 -33.37
N GLU A 471 -5.72 9.12 -33.57
CA GLU A 471 -6.89 9.90 -33.15
C GLU A 471 -7.02 9.93 -31.62
N ILE A 472 -6.74 8.82 -30.93
CA ILE A 472 -6.69 8.76 -29.46
C ILE A 472 -5.59 9.69 -28.91
N ALA A 473 -4.43 9.74 -29.57
CA ALA A 473 -3.34 10.64 -29.20
C ALA A 473 -3.68 12.12 -29.48
N ALA A 474 -4.40 12.41 -30.56
CA ALA A 474 -4.80 13.77 -30.94
C ALA A 474 -5.86 14.38 -30.00
N GLN A 475 -6.71 13.57 -29.37
CA GLN A 475 -7.70 14.02 -28.38
C GLN A 475 -7.11 14.31 -26.99
N GLY A 476 -5.78 14.44 -26.87
CA GLY A 476 -5.09 14.70 -25.60
C GLY A 476 -5.11 13.50 -24.64
N GLY A 477 -5.49 12.31 -25.11
CA GLY A 477 -5.33 11.07 -24.36
C GLY A 477 -3.91 10.57 -24.53
N GLU A 478 -3.13 10.49 -23.44
CA GLU A 478 -1.87 9.73 -23.44
C GLU A 478 -2.17 8.27 -23.85
N GLY A 479 -1.96 7.97 -25.13
CA GLY A 479 -2.10 6.66 -25.73
C GLY A 479 -0.77 5.93 -25.76
N GLN A 480 -0.37 5.30 -24.65
CA GLN A 480 0.69 4.30 -24.68
C GLN A 480 0.14 3.00 -25.27
N ALA A 481 0.55 2.66 -26.50
CA ALA A 481 0.43 1.30 -27.02
C ALA A 481 1.45 0.40 -26.32
N ARG A 482 1.02 -0.33 -25.28
CA ARG A 482 1.80 -1.41 -24.66
C ARG A 482 1.14 -2.75 -24.95
N GLY A 483 1.82 -3.59 -25.71
CA GLY A 483 1.42 -4.97 -25.95
C GLY A 483 1.26 -5.76 -24.63
N ARG A 484 0.20 -6.57 -24.59
CA ARG A 484 -0.09 -7.67 -23.65
C ARG A 484 -0.05 -7.33 -22.15
N TRP A 485 -1.24 -7.22 -21.53
CA TRP A 485 -1.42 -7.27 -20.07
C TRP A 485 -2.75 -7.99 -19.79
N ARG A 486 -2.78 -9.27 -19.45
CA ARG A 486 -2.81 -9.88 -18.10
C ARG A 486 -3.70 -9.19 -17.06
N LEU A 487 -4.57 -10.00 -16.47
CA LEU A 487 -5.47 -9.66 -15.36
C LEU A 487 -4.65 -9.52 -14.06
N HIS A 488 -3.92 -8.42 -13.91
CA HIS A 488 -3.28 -8.09 -12.64
C HIS A 488 -4.32 -7.45 -11.71
N PHE A 489 -5.19 -8.27 -11.11
CA PHE A 489 -5.41 -8.03 -9.69
C PHE A 489 -4.03 -8.30 -9.08
N TYR A 490 -3.35 -7.28 -8.53
CA TYR A 490 -2.22 -7.37 -7.57
C TYR A 490 -0.88 -6.71 -7.86
N GLN A 491 -0.51 -6.33 -9.10
CA GLN A 491 0.85 -5.80 -9.29
C GLN A 491 0.98 -4.29 -9.38
N GLU A 492 -0.07 -3.52 -9.62
CA GLU A 492 -0.04 -2.06 -9.49
C GLU A 492 -1.39 -1.61 -8.94
N LEU A 493 -1.39 -0.94 -7.79
CA LEU A 493 -2.61 -0.47 -7.13
C LEU A 493 -3.41 0.54 -7.97
N ILE A 494 -2.86 1.03 -9.09
CA ILE A 494 -3.30 2.21 -9.85
C ILE A 494 -4.41 1.89 -10.88
N GLY A 495 -4.91 0.66 -10.94
CA GLY A 495 -6.04 0.37 -11.82
C GLY A 495 -6.70 -0.96 -11.53
N VAL A 496 -7.96 -0.93 -11.10
CA VAL A 496 -8.79 -2.12 -11.16
C VAL A 496 -9.27 -2.23 -12.60
N ARG A 497 -8.73 -3.20 -13.34
CA ARG A 497 -9.37 -3.64 -14.59
C ARG A 497 -10.65 -4.35 -14.24
N PHE A 498 -11.68 -3.53 -14.06
CA PHE A 498 -13.04 -3.99 -13.94
C PHE A 498 -13.54 -4.20 -15.36
N VAL A 499 -13.87 -5.44 -15.71
CA VAL A 499 -14.67 -5.68 -16.91
C VAL A 499 -16.10 -5.75 -16.40
N PRO A 500 -16.84 -4.63 -16.34
CA PRO A 500 -18.26 -4.64 -15.96
C PRO A 500 -19.08 -5.59 -16.83
N LEU A 501 -18.56 -5.88 -18.01
CA LEU A 501 -19.29 -6.47 -19.11
C LEU A 501 -19.54 -7.99 -18.98
N ARG A 502 -18.95 -8.72 -18.02
CA ARG A 502 -19.13 -10.19 -18.03
C ARG A 502 -20.58 -10.65 -17.84
N CYS A 503 -21.41 -9.86 -17.18
CA CYS A 503 -22.85 -10.12 -17.02
C CYS A 503 -23.73 -9.62 -18.17
N GLU A 504 -23.22 -8.81 -19.11
CA GLU A 504 -24.02 -8.30 -20.24
C GLU A 504 -23.41 -8.66 -21.61
N ASN A 505 -22.17 -9.15 -21.64
CA ASN A 505 -21.25 -9.25 -22.79
C ASN A 505 -21.91 -9.65 -24.11
N SER A 506 -22.64 -10.77 -24.17
CA SER A 506 -23.22 -11.21 -25.45
C SER A 506 -24.27 -10.23 -25.94
N ARG A 507 -25.21 -9.82 -25.08
CA ARG A 507 -26.28 -8.91 -25.48
C ARG A 507 -25.83 -7.46 -25.61
N TRP A 508 -24.83 -7.04 -24.84
CA TRP A 508 -24.22 -5.72 -24.97
C TRP A 508 -23.47 -5.59 -26.30
N GLU A 509 -22.67 -6.59 -26.68
CA GLU A 509 -21.97 -6.64 -27.96
C GLU A 509 -22.97 -6.77 -29.12
N GLU A 510 -24.00 -7.63 -29.00
CA GLU A 510 -25.09 -7.75 -29.97
C GLU A 510 -25.84 -6.42 -30.13
N GLY A 511 -26.18 -5.73 -29.04
CA GLY A 511 -26.86 -4.44 -29.08
C GLY A 511 -25.98 -3.32 -29.64
N LEU A 512 -24.67 -3.34 -29.36
CA LEU A 512 -23.73 -2.42 -30.03
C LEU A 512 -23.70 -2.70 -31.52
N LYS A 513 -23.62 -3.98 -31.93
CA LYS A 513 -23.62 -4.38 -33.33
C LYS A 513 -24.91 -3.95 -34.04
N GLU A 514 -26.07 -4.20 -33.42
CA GLU A 514 -27.40 -3.81 -33.92
C GLU A 514 -27.45 -2.30 -34.20
N ILE A 515 -27.03 -1.47 -33.26
CA ILE A 515 -27.01 -0.01 -33.46
C ILE A 515 -25.95 0.40 -34.47
N LEU A 516 -24.76 -0.22 -34.45
CA LEU A 516 -23.71 0.07 -35.45
C LEU A 516 -24.18 -0.22 -36.87
N ASP A 517 -24.89 -1.32 -37.10
CA ASP A 517 -25.37 -1.73 -38.41
C ASP A 517 -26.45 -0.76 -38.95
N GLU A 518 -27.16 -0.04 -38.07
CA GLU A 518 -28.09 1.04 -38.43
C GLU A 518 -27.36 2.35 -38.83
N ILE A 519 -26.12 2.55 -38.34
CA ILE A 519 -25.34 3.76 -38.60
C ILE A 519 -24.60 3.61 -39.95
N PRO A 520 -24.71 4.57 -40.89
CA PRO A 520 -23.91 4.56 -42.12
C PRO A 520 -22.39 4.54 -41.84
N PRO A 521 -21.54 3.86 -42.64
CA PRO A 521 -20.09 3.92 -42.47
C PRO A 521 -19.57 5.36 -42.55
N LYS A 522 -18.47 5.65 -41.84
CA LYS A 522 -17.86 6.98 -41.81
C LYS A 522 -17.36 7.33 -43.22
N THR A 523 -17.83 8.44 -43.79
CA THR A 523 -17.54 8.84 -45.18
C THR A 523 -16.34 9.79 -45.31
N GLY A 524 -15.92 10.43 -44.22
CA GLY A 524 -14.75 11.31 -44.18
C GLY A 524 -14.19 11.50 -42.76
N GLU A 525 -12.95 11.97 -42.65
CA GLU A 525 -12.25 12.08 -41.34
C GLU A 525 -12.93 13.03 -40.35
N ALA A 526 -13.54 14.11 -40.85
CA ALA A 526 -14.20 15.14 -40.04
C ALA A 526 -15.62 14.77 -39.55
N GLU A 527 -16.16 13.64 -39.99
CA GLU A 527 -17.50 13.20 -39.59
C GLU A 527 -17.49 12.69 -38.15
N GLU A 528 -18.21 13.38 -37.26
CA GLU A 528 -18.47 12.95 -35.89
C GLU A 528 -19.85 12.28 -35.80
N LEU A 529 -19.92 11.15 -35.09
CA LEU A 529 -21.19 10.50 -34.78
C LEU A 529 -21.99 11.36 -33.78
N ASP A 530 -23.17 11.81 -34.19
CA ASP A 530 -24.14 12.42 -33.27
C ASP A 530 -24.71 11.36 -32.32
N LEU A 531 -24.10 11.25 -31.13
CA LEU A 531 -24.51 10.29 -30.12
C LEU A 531 -25.91 10.54 -29.55
N GLU A 532 -26.41 11.77 -29.62
CA GLU A 532 -27.70 12.11 -29.03
C GLU A 532 -28.85 11.49 -29.84
N ALA A 533 -28.69 11.43 -31.17
CA ALA A 533 -29.64 10.77 -32.07
C ALA A 533 -29.85 9.28 -31.73
N TYR A 534 -28.86 8.61 -31.14
CA TYR A 534 -28.93 7.19 -30.79
C TYR A 534 -29.23 6.93 -29.29
N ARG A 535 -29.37 7.97 -28.46
CA ARG A 535 -29.53 7.81 -27.01
C ARG A 535 -30.77 6.99 -26.63
N GLU A 536 -31.92 7.26 -27.23
CA GLU A 536 -33.16 6.51 -26.95
C GLU A 536 -33.07 5.06 -27.42
N ARG A 537 -32.39 4.81 -28.54
CA ARG A 537 -32.11 3.44 -29.01
C ARG A 537 -31.21 2.70 -28.04
N VAL A 538 -30.15 3.35 -27.56
CA VAL A 538 -29.25 2.80 -26.52
C VAL A 538 -30.03 2.49 -25.23
N LYS A 539 -30.91 3.39 -24.77
CA LYS A 539 -31.77 3.13 -23.61
C LYS A 539 -32.70 1.93 -23.83
N SER A 540 -33.27 1.79 -25.03
CA SER A 540 -34.10 0.65 -25.42
C SER A 540 -33.32 -0.66 -25.34
N VAL A 541 -32.12 -0.72 -25.95
CA VAL A 541 -31.22 -1.88 -25.87
C VAL A 541 -30.89 -2.19 -24.42
N ILE A 542 -30.41 -1.21 -23.64
CA ILE A 542 -30.06 -1.38 -22.22
C ILE A 542 -31.25 -1.90 -21.39
N SER A 543 -32.46 -1.44 -21.67
CA SER A 543 -33.68 -1.92 -21.01
C SER A 543 -33.95 -3.40 -21.34
N ALA A 544 -33.77 -3.77 -22.63
CA ALA A 544 -33.93 -5.14 -23.11
C ALA A 544 -32.83 -6.11 -22.64
N LEU A 545 -31.67 -5.61 -22.21
CA LEU A 545 -30.61 -6.43 -21.60
C LEU A 545 -31.07 -7.16 -20.33
N GLY A 546 -32.26 -6.84 -19.81
CA GLY A 546 -32.79 -7.46 -18.61
C GLY A 546 -32.12 -6.83 -17.42
N VAL A 547 -32.54 -5.61 -17.12
CA VAL A 547 -32.27 -5.01 -15.81
C VAL A 547 -33.20 -5.73 -14.83
N GLU A 548 -32.89 -6.97 -14.44
CA GLU A 548 -33.31 -7.39 -13.10
C GLU A 548 -32.53 -6.49 -12.15
N SER A 549 -33.10 -5.32 -11.91
CA SER A 549 -32.61 -4.25 -11.08
C SER A 549 -32.23 -4.81 -9.71
N HIS A 550 -31.03 -4.45 -9.27
CA HIS A 550 -30.61 -4.58 -7.88
C HIS A 550 -30.86 -3.28 -7.14
#